data_AF-A0A930UTB3-F1
#
_entry.id   AF-A0A930UTB3-F1
#
_cell.length_a   1.000
_cell.length_b   1.000
_cell.length_c   1.000
_cell.angle_alpha   90.00
_cell.angle_beta   90.00
_cell.angle_gamma   90.00
#
_symmetry.space_group_name_H-M   'P 1'
#
loop_
_entity.id
_entity.type
_entity.pdbx_description
1 polymer ?
#
loop_
_entity_poly.entity_id
_entity_poly.type
_entity_poly.pdbx_seq_one_letter_code
_entity_poly.pdbx_strand_id
1 'polypeptide(L)'
;MSAFRGRRDQQGAAAVEFALVAPLLLTLVFGIIAFGFMLSFRQGLSQAAAEAARAAAVAPASADRVAIAQDTVEEVLGSACGSAYLTCDIGPGSSCTSCFEVSLDYAYAADPSKLEFPGLSVIMPDHLTYTAVSEVSQ
;
A
#
# COMPACT_ATOMS: atom_id res chain seq x y z
N MET A 1 51.33 -42.99 -18.18
CA MET A 1 49.87 -42.86 -17.97
C MET A 1 49.66 -42.16 -16.64
N SER A 2 49.37 -40.85 -16.65
CA SER A 2 49.05 -40.08 -15.43
C SER A 2 47.57 -39.73 -15.47
N ALA A 3 46.83 -40.19 -14.46
CA ALA A 3 45.38 -40.05 -14.37
C ALA A 3 45.01 -38.66 -13.86
N PHE A 4 44.16 -37.96 -14.62
CA PHE A 4 43.51 -36.72 -14.19
C PHE A 4 42.55 -37.02 -13.03
N ARG A 5 43.03 -36.89 -11.79
CA ARG A 5 42.23 -36.99 -10.57
C ARG A 5 41.31 -35.75 -10.48
N GLY A 6 40.01 -35.99 -10.33
CA GLY A 6 38.95 -34.99 -10.44
C GLY A 6 39.09 -33.81 -9.48
N ARG A 7 39.26 -32.61 -10.05
CA ARG A 7 39.02 -31.32 -9.37
C ARG A 7 37.56 -30.84 -9.51
N ARG A 8 36.66 -31.71 -9.96
CA ARG A 8 35.26 -31.38 -10.30
C ARG A 8 34.27 -31.57 -9.14
N ASP A 9 34.62 -32.28 -8.07
CA ASP A 9 33.68 -32.59 -6.98
C ASP A 9 33.40 -31.42 -6.02
N GLN A 10 34.41 -30.61 -5.68
CA GLN A 10 34.24 -29.54 -4.68
C GLN A 10 33.44 -28.34 -5.21
N GLN A 11 33.44 -28.11 -6.52
CA GLN A 11 32.69 -27.03 -7.15
C GLN A 11 31.20 -27.37 -7.33
N GLY A 12 30.87 -28.67 -7.50
CA GLY A 12 29.48 -29.15 -7.58
C GLY A 12 28.76 -29.09 -6.23
N ALA A 13 29.45 -29.41 -5.13
CA ALA A 13 28.87 -29.35 -3.79
C ALA A 13 28.44 -27.93 -3.39
N ALA A 14 29.28 -26.93 -3.65
CA ALA A 14 28.97 -25.52 -3.37
C ALA A 14 27.75 -25.01 -4.18
N ALA A 15 27.57 -25.48 -5.41
CA ALA A 15 26.40 -25.12 -6.22
C ALA A 15 25.09 -25.71 -5.65
N VAL A 16 25.14 -26.91 -5.08
CA VAL A 16 23.99 -27.56 -4.44
C VAL A 16 23.63 -26.87 -3.11
N GLU A 17 24.62 -26.51 -2.30
CA GLU A 17 24.40 -25.74 -1.06
C GLU A 17 23.73 -24.40 -1.35
N PHE A 18 24.19 -23.68 -2.38
CA PHE A 18 23.57 -22.44 -2.81
C PHE A 18 22.15 -22.65 -3.34
N ALA A 19 21.89 -23.71 -4.10
CA ALA A 19 20.55 -24.02 -4.60
C ALA A 19 19.51 -24.28 -3.50
N LEU A 20 19.95 -24.70 -2.31
CA LEU A 20 19.07 -24.90 -1.15
C LEU A 20 18.82 -23.61 -0.36
N VAL A 21 19.85 -22.75 -0.23
CA VAL A 21 19.74 -21.50 0.55
C VAL A 21 19.14 -20.35 -0.28
N ALA A 22 19.44 -20.29 -1.58
CA ALA A 22 19.00 -19.22 -2.46
C ALA A 22 17.47 -19.05 -2.51
N PRO A 23 16.63 -20.10 -2.60
CA PRO A 23 15.18 -19.95 -2.57
C PRO A 23 14.67 -19.28 -1.28
N LEU A 24 15.26 -19.64 -0.12
CA LEU A 24 14.93 -19.05 1.17
C LEU A 24 15.36 -17.57 1.26
N LEU A 25 16.57 -17.27 0.77
CA LEU A 25 17.06 -15.89 0.73
C LEU A 25 16.23 -15.01 -0.21
N LEU A 26 15.89 -15.53 -1.40
CA LEU A 26 15.10 -14.81 -2.38
C LEU A 26 13.69 -14.53 -1.86
N THR A 27 13.02 -15.52 -1.26
CA THR A 27 11.70 -15.31 -0.64
C THR A 27 11.74 -14.26 0.47
N LEU A 28 12.76 -14.27 1.32
CA LEU A 28 12.94 -13.26 2.36
C LEU A 28 13.18 -11.85 1.79
N VAL A 29 14.04 -11.72 0.78
CA VAL A 29 14.33 -10.44 0.13
C VAL A 29 13.10 -9.88 -0.58
N PHE A 30 12.41 -10.69 -1.38
CA PHE A 30 11.17 -10.26 -2.04
C PHE A 30 10.06 -9.94 -1.05
N GLY A 31 9.96 -10.69 0.06
CA GLY A 31 9.04 -10.39 1.15
C GLY A 31 9.27 -9.01 1.77
N ILE A 32 10.54 -8.68 2.06
CA ILE A 32 10.90 -7.35 2.60
C ILE A 32 10.57 -6.24 1.60
N ILE A 33 10.90 -6.44 0.32
CA ILE A 33 10.63 -5.44 -0.73
C ILE A 33 9.13 -5.19 -0.86
N ALA A 34 8.33 -6.26 -0.96
CA ALA A 34 6.88 -6.16 -1.09
C ALA A 34 6.25 -5.48 0.13
N PHE A 35 6.70 -5.82 1.34
CA PHE A 35 6.26 -5.17 2.57
C PHE A 35 6.61 -3.67 2.58
N GLY A 36 7.81 -3.30 2.14
CA GLY A 36 8.22 -1.90 2.01
C GLY A 36 7.32 -1.10 1.07
N PHE A 37 6.96 -1.68 -0.09
CA PHE A 37 6.03 -1.05 -1.02
C PHE A 37 4.63 -0.89 -0.43
N MET A 38 4.10 -1.92 0.25
CA MET A 38 2.82 -1.84 0.94
C MET A 38 2.81 -0.74 2.02
N LEU A 39 3.87 -0.67 2.83
CA LEU A 39 3.97 0.34 3.88
C LEU A 39 4.04 1.76 3.31
N SER A 40 4.82 1.96 2.24
CA SER A 40 4.89 3.23 1.52
C SER A 40 3.51 3.64 0.99
N PHE A 41 2.77 2.70 0.40
CA PHE A 41 1.41 2.96 -0.07
C PHE A 41 0.43 3.29 1.06
N ARG A 42 0.48 2.56 2.18
CA ARG A 42 -0.28 2.88 3.40
C ARG A 42 0.00 4.30 3.89
N GLN A 43 1.27 4.73 3.87
CA GLN A 43 1.62 6.10 4.25
C GLN A 43 1.00 7.12 3.29
N GLY A 44 1.04 6.86 1.98
CA GLY A 44 0.35 7.68 0.97
C GLY A 44 -1.15 7.82 1.22
N LEU A 45 -1.86 6.71 1.48
CA LEU A 45 -3.29 6.74 1.83
C LEU A 45 -3.56 7.56 3.09
N SER A 46 -2.72 7.39 4.12
CA SER A 46 -2.87 8.13 5.38
C SER A 46 -2.68 9.64 5.20
N GLN A 47 -1.70 10.01 4.36
CA GLN A 47 -1.42 11.40 4.02
C GLN A 47 -2.57 12.00 3.20
N ALA A 48 -3.07 11.28 2.20
CA ALA A 48 -4.19 11.72 1.38
C ALA A 48 -5.45 11.98 2.21
N ALA A 49 -5.81 11.05 3.11
CA ALA A 49 -6.96 11.22 3.98
C ALA A 49 -6.81 12.42 4.93
N ALA A 50 -5.62 12.60 5.52
CA ALA A 50 -5.36 13.71 6.42
C ALA A 50 -5.40 15.07 5.69
N GLU A 51 -4.83 15.15 4.49
CA GLU A 51 -4.83 16.39 3.70
C GLU A 51 -6.23 16.73 3.18
N ALA A 52 -6.98 15.74 2.70
CA ALA A 52 -8.35 15.91 2.28
C ALA A 52 -9.27 16.36 3.43
N ALA A 53 -9.09 15.78 4.63
CA ALA A 53 -9.84 16.20 5.81
C ALA A 53 -9.53 17.65 6.21
N ARG A 54 -8.25 18.07 6.11
CA ARG A 54 -7.85 19.48 6.36
C ARG A 54 -8.42 20.42 5.32
N ALA A 55 -8.31 20.08 4.04
CA ALA A 55 -8.83 20.88 2.93
C ALA A 55 -10.34 21.08 3.07
N ALA A 56 -11.07 20.01 3.40
CA ALA A 56 -12.50 20.09 3.69
C ALA A 56 -12.83 20.89 4.95
N ALA A 57 -12.00 20.84 6.01
CA ALA A 57 -12.23 21.57 7.25
C ALA A 57 -12.13 23.09 7.06
N VAL A 58 -11.15 23.57 6.29
CA VAL A 58 -10.92 25.00 6.04
C VAL A 58 -11.78 25.58 4.92
N ALA A 59 -12.39 24.73 4.09
CA ALA A 59 -13.26 25.15 3.01
C ALA A 59 -14.49 25.91 3.57
N PRO A 60 -14.95 26.98 2.88
CA PRO A 60 -16.11 27.74 3.33
C PRO A 60 -17.38 26.87 3.33
N ALA A 61 -18.33 27.17 4.22
CA ALA A 61 -19.58 26.40 4.34
C ALA A 61 -20.44 26.39 3.06
N SER A 62 -20.26 27.36 2.17
CA SER A 62 -20.94 27.44 0.87
C SER A 62 -20.27 26.62 -0.23
N ALA A 63 -19.06 26.09 0.00
CA ALA A 63 -18.35 25.26 -0.96
C ALA A 63 -18.71 23.78 -0.79
N ASP A 64 -18.53 23.02 -1.88
CA ASP A 64 -18.67 21.57 -1.84
C ASP A 64 -17.41 20.95 -1.22
N ARG A 65 -17.45 20.76 0.11
CA ARG A 65 -16.36 20.18 0.90
C ARG A 65 -16.05 18.74 0.49
N VAL A 66 -17.04 18.01 -0.03
CA VAL A 66 -16.85 16.63 -0.50
C VAL A 66 -16.04 16.64 -1.78
N ALA A 67 -16.40 17.50 -2.75
CA ALA A 67 -15.63 17.64 -3.99
C ALA A 67 -14.18 18.08 -3.72
N ILE A 68 -13.97 19.06 -2.82
CA ILE A 68 -12.62 19.52 -2.44
C ILE A 68 -11.79 18.38 -1.85
N ALA A 69 -12.37 17.58 -0.96
CA ALA A 69 -11.69 16.42 -0.39
C ALA A 69 -11.36 15.38 -1.47
N GLN A 70 -12.28 15.09 -2.40
CA GLN A 70 -12.05 14.16 -3.50
C GLN A 70 -10.92 14.63 -4.42
N ASP A 71 -10.92 15.90 -4.81
CA ASP A 71 -9.86 16.51 -5.63
C ASP A 71 -8.50 16.41 -4.93
N THR A 72 -8.47 16.65 -3.62
CA THR A 72 -7.23 16.52 -2.81
C THR A 72 -6.74 15.08 -2.77
N VAL A 73 -7.64 14.10 -2.62
CA VAL A 73 -7.26 12.67 -2.66
C VAL A 73 -6.68 12.31 -4.03
N GLU A 74 -7.29 12.79 -5.12
CA GLU A 74 -6.81 12.53 -6.47
C GLU A 74 -5.44 13.17 -6.73
N GLU A 75 -5.20 14.39 -6.23
CA GLU A 75 -3.89 15.05 -6.32
C GLU A 75 -2.79 14.27 -5.60
N VAL A 76 -3.08 13.74 -4.41
CA VAL A 76 -2.08 13.02 -3.59
C VAL A 76 -1.83 11.60 -4.08
N LEU A 77 -2.89 10.88 -4.47
CA LEU A 77 -2.80 9.46 -4.86
C LEU A 77 -2.64 9.25 -6.37
N GLY A 78 -2.95 10.24 -7.20
CA GLY A 78 -3.01 10.12 -8.65
C GLY A 78 -4.16 9.24 -9.14
N SER A 79 -5.16 8.99 -8.30
CA SER A 79 -6.31 8.15 -8.60
C SER A 79 -7.60 8.76 -8.06
N ALA A 80 -8.62 8.87 -8.91
CA ALA A 80 -9.92 9.39 -8.52
C ALA A 80 -10.65 8.45 -7.54
N CYS A 81 -11.42 9.06 -6.65
CA CYS A 81 -12.38 8.37 -5.80
C CYS A 81 -13.46 7.65 -6.63
N GLY A 82 -13.75 6.39 -6.30
CA GLY A 82 -14.69 5.55 -7.07
C GLY A 82 -14.06 4.86 -8.27
N SER A 83 -12.72 4.88 -8.39
CA SER A 83 -12.00 4.02 -9.33
C SER A 83 -12.11 2.54 -8.94
N ALA A 84 -11.64 1.63 -9.80
CA ALA A 84 -11.77 0.18 -9.60
C ALA A 84 -11.20 -0.34 -8.28
N TYR A 85 -10.23 0.36 -7.68
CA TYR A 85 -9.51 -0.07 -6.49
C TYR A 85 -9.54 0.94 -5.34
N LEU A 86 -10.17 2.11 -5.49
CA LEU A 86 -10.22 3.15 -4.46
C LEU A 86 -11.67 3.58 -4.22
N THR A 87 -12.16 3.29 -3.01
CA THR A 87 -13.45 3.78 -2.52
C THR A 87 -13.18 4.89 -1.52
N CYS A 88 -13.88 6.01 -1.65
CA CYS A 88 -13.80 7.13 -0.71
C CYS A 88 -15.18 7.34 -0.10
N ASP A 89 -15.25 7.29 1.22
CA ASP A 89 -16.41 7.70 2.00
C ASP A 89 -16.07 9.02 2.70
N ILE A 90 -16.69 10.10 2.22
CA ILE A 90 -16.36 11.47 2.60
C ILE A 90 -17.64 12.18 2.98
N GLY A 91 -17.69 12.69 4.20
CA GLY A 91 -18.90 13.33 4.70
C GLY A 91 -18.78 13.86 6.12
N PRO A 92 -19.91 14.29 6.71
CA PRO A 92 -19.94 14.66 8.12
C PRO A 92 -19.60 13.43 8.97
N GLY A 93 -18.60 13.57 9.83
CA GLY A 93 -18.20 12.53 10.76
C GLY A 93 -19.26 12.32 11.83
N SER A 94 -19.54 11.06 12.15
CA SER A 94 -20.49 10.71 13.23
C SER A 94 -19.87 10.77 14.63
N SER A 95 -18.55 10.97 14.69
CA SER A 95 -17.75 10.96 15.91
C SER A 95 -17.85 12.27 16.73
N CYS A 96 -18.30 13.37 16.14
CA CYS A 96 -18.50 14.65 16.83
C CYS A 96 -19.42 15.63 16.08
N THR A 97 -19.99 16.60 16.80
CA THR A 97 -21.08 17.50 16.35
C THR A 97 -20.75 18.38 15.14
N SER A 98 -19.47 18.69 14.92
CA SER A 98 -18.99 19.53 13.80
C SER A 98 -17.79 18.90 13.12
N CYS A 99 -17.79 17.58 12.96
CA CYS A 99 -16.66 16.87 12.38
C CYS A 99 -16.89 16.51 10.93
N PHE A 100 -15.81 16.49 10.17
CA PHE A 100 -15.76 16.02 8.79
C PHE A 100 -14.82 14.82 8.75
N GLU A 101 -15.27 13.73 8.14
CA GLU A 101 -14.60 12.44 8.11
C GLU A 101 -14.28 12.05 6.67
N VAL A 102 -13.05 11.57 6.47
CA VAL A 102 -12.54 11.09 5.20
C VAL A 102 -12.03 9.67 5.43
N SER A 103 -12.72 8.70 4.85
CA SER A 103 -12.36 7.29 4.88
C SER A 103 -12.00 6.82 3.47
N LEU A 104 -10.79 6.28 3.34
CA LEU A 104 -10.27 5.74 2.09
C LEU A 104 -10.14 4.22 2.24
N ASP A 105 -10.78 3.46 1.36
CA ASP A 105 -10.59 2.01 1.26
C ASP A 105 -9.95 1.68 -0.08
N TYR A 106 -8.77 1.08 -0.03
CA TYR A 106 -8.04 0.66 -1.21
C TYR A 106 -7.96 -0.87 -1.30
N ALA A 107 -8.45 -1.44 -2.40
CA ALA A 107 -8.41 -2.87 -2.69
C ALA A 107 -7.02 -3.28 -3.19
N TYR A 108 -6.08 -3.45 -2.26
CA TYR A 108 -4.67 -3.70 -2.56
C TYR A 108 -4.44 -5.03 -3.30
N ALA A 109 -5.19 -6.08 -2.98
CA ALA A 109 -5.07 -7.37 -3.65
C ALA A 109 -5.68 -7.40 -5.06
N ALA A 110 -6.58 -6.47 -5.39
CA ALA A 110 -7.23 -6.40 -6.69
C ALA A 110 -6.43 -5.60 -7.73
N ASP A 111 -5.43 -4.81 -7.30
CA ASP A 111 -4.61 -3.98 -8.17
C ASP A 111 -3.57 -4.82 -8.93
N PRO A 112 -3.66 -4.95 -10.27
CA PRO A 112 -2.77 -5.77 -11.09
C PRO A 112 -1.34 -5.23 -11.15
N SER A 113 -1.09 -4.01 -10.65
CA SER A 113 0.27 -3.47 -10.51
C SER A 113 1.03 -4.06 -9.32
N LYS A 114 0.35 -4.75 -8.40
CA LYS A 114 0.99 -5.41 -7.26
C LYS A 114 1.50 -6.78 -7.66
N LEU A 115 2.73 -7.09 -7.26
CA LEU A 115 3.33 -8.39 -7.56
C LEU A 115 2.63 -9.50 -6.77
N GLU A 116 1.89 -10.33 -7.48
CA GLU A 116 1.36 -11.59 -6.96
C GLU A 116 2.48 -12.64 -6.91
N PHE A 117 3.24 -12.67 -5.81
CA PHE A 117 4.21 -13.74 -5.58
C PHE A 117 3.53 -14.98 -4.98
N PRO A 118 3.80 -16.19 -5.50
CA PRO A 118 3.27 -17.43 -4.93
C PRO A 118 3.62 -17.55 -3.45
N GLY A 119 2.60 -17.59 -2.58
CA GLY A 119 2.73 -17.71 -1.13
C GLY A 119 2.84 -16.38 -0.37
N LEU A 120 3.11 -15.24 -1.02
CA LEU A 120 3.20 -13.94 -0.36
C LEU A 120 1.84 -13.25 -0.19
N SER A 121 0.85 -13.62 -1.02
CA SER A 121 -0.54 -13.14 -0.94
C SER A 121 -1.26 -13.55 0.35
N VAL A 122 -0.78 -14.58 1.06
CA VAL A 122 -1.34 -15.00 2.36
C VAL A 122 -0.96 -14.03 3.49
N ILE A 123 0.10 -13.22 3.29
CA ILE A 123 0.65 -12.34 4.32
C ILE A 123 0.20 -10.89 4.11
N MET A 124 -0.19 -10.51 2.89
CA MET A 124 -0.68 -9.17 2.58
C MET A 124 -2.18 -9.03 2.84
N PRO A 125 -2.63 -7.86 3.34
CA PRO A 125 -4.05 -7.60 3.51
C PRO A 125 -4.71 -7.29 2.15
N ASP A 126 -5.93 -7.77 2.00
CA ASP A 126 -6.72 -7.54 0.78
C ASP A 126 -7.13 -6.08 0.62
N HIS A 127 -7.43 -5.42 1.75
CA HIS A 127 -7.87 -4.04 1.83
C HIS A 127 -6.96 -3.20 2.73
N LEU A 128 -6.76 -1.96 2.30
CA LEU A 128 -6.06 -0.92 3.05
C LEU A 128 -7.05 0.20 3.34
N THR A 129 -7.68 0.13 4.51
CA THR A 129 -8.62 1.16 4.98
C THR A 129 -7.90 2.16 5.88
N TYR A 130 -8.14 3.45 5.66
CA TYR A 130 -7.65 4.52 6.52
C TYR A 130 -8.70 5.62 6.69
N THR A 131 -8.91 6.06 7.92
CA THR A 131 -9.93 7.05 8.29
C THR A 131 -9.28 8.23 9.01
N ALA A 132 -9.53 9.45 8.54
CA ALA A 132 -9.10 10.69 9.17
C ALA A 132 -10.34 11.54 9.53
N VAL A 133 -10.35 12.08 10.75
CA VAL A 133 -11.40 12.97 11.25
C VAL A 133 -10.80 14.34 11.54
N SER A 134 -11.45 15.41 11.07
CA SER A 134 -11.10 16.79 11.40
C SER A 134 -12.29 17.54 11.97
N GLU A 135 -12.08 18.33 13.02
CA GLU A 135 -13.08 19.25 13.55
C GLU A 135 -13.18 20.48 12.63
N VAL A 136 -14.41 20.86 12.26
CA VAL A 136 -14.70 22.02 11.42
C VAL A 136 -14.85 23.25 12.31
N SER A 137 -13.93 24.21 12.18
CA SER A 137 -14.10 25.55 12.75
C SER A 137 -15.17 26.28 11.95
N GLN A 138 -16.29 26.59 12.61
CA GLN A 138 -17.34 27.44 12.04
C GLN A 138 -16.93 28.91 11.98
#